data_AF-A0A392NVX7-F1
#
_entry.id   AF-A0A392NVX7-F1
#
_cell.length_a   1.000
_cell.length_b   1.000
_cell.length_c   1.000
_cell.angle_alpha   90.00
_cell.angle_beta   90.00
_cell.angle_gamma   90.00
#
_symmetry.space_group_name_H-M   'P 1'
#
loop_
_entity.id
_entity.type
_entity.pdbx_description
1 polymer ?
#
loop_
_entity_poly.entity_id
_entity_poly.type
_entity_poly.pdbx_seq_one_letter_code
_entity_poly.pdbx_strand_id
1 'polypeptide(L)'
;MWFVHVVAGGMNGSIVYELQRPENAGLEKSVKVLQKAKTQIDAIRPVSWADVISVAGAEAVELCGGPTIQVLLGRQDSLGPDPEGKLPEESLDASGLKRNFQKK
;
A
#
# COMPACT_ATOMS: atom_id res chain seq x y z
N MET A 1 13.47 12.65 -24.97
CA MET A 1 12.64 11.59 -24.38
C MET A 1 13.32 11.16 -23.08
N TRP A 2 12.95 11.78 -21.96
CA TRP A 2 13.64 11.53 -20.68
C TRP A 2 13.08 10.24 -20.08
N PHE A 3 13.92 9.21 -19.96
CA PHE A 3 13.68 8.10 -19.05
C PHE A 3 13.82 8.63 -17.63
N VAL A 4 12.69 8.91 -16.98
CA VAL A 4 12.67 9.06 -15.52
C VAL A 4 13.08 7.70 -14.97
N HIS A 5 14.10 7.65 -14.12
CA HIS A 5 14.39 6.45 -13.33
C HIS A 5 13.11 6.07 -12.59
N VAL A 6 12.43 5.00 -13.02
CA VAL A 6 11.31 4.45 -12.27
C VAL A 6 11.92 3.85 -11.01
N VAL A 7 11.78 4.53 -9.88
CA VAL A 7 12.00 3.91 -8.58
C VAL A 7 10.90 2.87 -8.45
N ALA A 8 11.24 1.60 -8.67
CA ALA A 8 10.30 0.48 -8.54
C ALA A 8 10.01 0.25 -7.04
N GLY A 9 8.75 0.00 -6.69
CA GLY A 9 8.33 -0.08 -5.28
C GLY A 9 7.51 1.11 -4.80
N GLY A 10 6.97 0.97 -3.60
CA GLY A 10 6.46 2.07 -2.77
C GLY A 10 4.95 1.97 -2.53
N MET A 11 4.34 3.07 -2.10
CA MET A 11 2.90 3.14 -1.88
C MET A 11 2.21 3.57 -3.18
N ASN A 12 2.21 2.68 -4.17
CA ASN A 12 1.74 2.93 -5.53
C ASN A 12 0.52 2.06 -5.89
N GLY A 13 -0.11 1.39 -4.92
CA GLY A 13 -1.27 0.54 -5.16
C GLY A 13 -0.98 -0.82 -5.84
N SER A 14 0.28 -1.17 -6.12
CA SER A 14 0.64 -2.43 -6.78
C SER A 14 0.16 -3.67 -6.03
N ILE A 15 -0.03 -3.57 -4.71
CA ILE A 15 -0.43 -4.69 -3.84
C ILE A 15 -1.73 -5.38 -4.27
N VAL A 16 -2.61 -4.70 -5.01
CA VAL A 16 -3.84 -5.32 -5.57
C VAL A 16 -3.53 -6.40 -6.62
N TYR A 17 -2.33 -6.38 -7.20
CA TYR A 17 -1.81 -7.39 -8.13
C TYR A 17 -0.97 -8.48 -7.43
N GLU A 18 -0.70 -8.35 -6.14
CA GLU A 18 0.31 -9.14 -5.42
C GLU A 18 -0.27 -10.06 -4.34
N LEU A 19 -1.60 -10.18 -4.27
CA LEU A 19 -2.31 -10.86 -3.18
C LEU A 19 -2.01 -12.36 -3.06
N GLN A 20 -1.49 -12.97 -4.12
CA GLN A 20 -1.11 -14.39 -4.12
C GLN A 20 0.30 -14.63 -3.56
N ARG A 21 1.06 -13.57 -3.25
CA ARG A 21 2.39 -13.71 -2.68
C ARG A 21 2.30 -14.13 -1.21
N PRO A 22 3.14 -15.06 -0.73
CA PRO A 22 3.08 -15.57 0.65
C PRO A 22 3.13 -14.46 1.71
N GLU A 23 3.94 -13.43 1.51
CA GLU A 23 4.11 -12.31 2.43
C GLU A 23 2.86 -11.39 2.51
N ASN A 24 1.92 -11.54 1.59
CA ASN A 24 0.66 -10.80 1.54
C ASN A 24 -0.56 -11.66 1.96
N ALA A 25 -0.32 -12.86 2.51
CA ALA A 25 -1.38 -13.78 2.91
C ALA A 25 -2.39 -13.13 3.87
N GLY A 26 -3.69 -13.30 3.57
CA GLY A 26 -4.79 -12.78 4.38
C GLY A 26 -5.30 -11.39 4.00
N LEU A 27 -4.61 -10.66 3.11
CA LEU A 27 -5.02 -9.31 2.69
C LEU A 27 -6.24 -9.29 1.74
N GLU A 28 -6.63 -10.42 1.14
CA GLU A 28 -7.68 -10.44 0.12
C GLU A 28 -9.04 -9.98 0.65
N LYS A 29 -9.35 -10.29 1.92
CA LYS A 29 -10.57 -9.83 2.57
C LYS A 29 -10.56 -8.31 2.74
N SER A 30 -9.44 -7.75 3.20
CA SER A 30 -9.27 -6.31 3.38
C SER A 30 -9.33 -5.57 2.05
N VAL A 31 -8.68 -6.08 1.00
CA VAL A 31 -8.76 -5.48 -0.34
C VAL A 31 -10.18 -5.51 -0.91
N LYS A 32 -10.98 -6.56 -0.66
CA LYS A 32 -12.40 -6.59 -1.05
C LYS A 32 -13.23 -5.51 -0.35
N VAL A 33 -12.97 -5.24 0.93
CA VAL A 33 -13.61 -4.15 1.66
C VAL A 33 -13.24 -2.80 1.04
N LEU A 34 -11.95 -2.59 0.77
CA LEU A 34 -11.48 -1.36 0.10
C LEU A 34 -12.04 -1.23 -1.31
N GLN A 35 -12.20 -2.32 -2.07
CA GLN A 35 -12.79 -2.30 -3.41
C GLN A 35 -14.23 -1.81 -3.39
N LYS A 36 -15.02 -2.21 -2.38
CA LYS A 36 -16.39 -1.73 -2.20
C LYS A 36 -16.42 -0.23 -1.92
N ALA A 37 -15.56 0.25 -1.02
CA ALA A 37 -15.45 1.68 -0.72
C ALA A 37 -14.97 2.48 -1.95
N LYS A 38 -13.93 2.00 -2.63
CA LYS A 38 -13.38 2.61 -3.84
C LYS A 38 -14.43 2.72 -4.94
N THR A 39 -15.23 1.68 -5.18
CA THR A 39 -16.33 1.72 -6.17
C THR A 39 -17.29 2.88 -5.90
N GLN A 40 -17.63 3.13 -4.63
CA GLN A 40 -18.52 4.23 -4.26
C GLN A 40 -17.86 5.60 -4.44
N ILE A 41 -16.57 5.72 -4.11
CA ILE A 41 -15.81 6.96 -4.26
C ILE A 41 -15.60 7.29 -5.74
N ASP A 42 -15.21 6.30 -6.55
CA ASP A 42 -14.96 6.45 -7.99
C ASP A 42 -16.21 6.92 -8.74
N ALA A 43 -17.41 6.55 -8.28
CA ALA A 43 -18.68 7.03 -8.83
C ALA A 43 -18.87 8.56 -8.68
N ILE A 44 -18.16 9.18 -7.75
CA ILE A 44 -18.16 10.64 -7.52
C ILE A 44 -16.93 11.27 -8.20
N ARG A 45 -15.75 10.73 -7.90
CA ARG A 45 -14.46 11.15 -8.47
C ARG A 45 -13.49 9.98 -8.42
N PRO A 46 -12.88 9.59 -9.55
CA PRO A 46 -11.85 8.56 -9.56
C PRO A 46 -10.68 8.89 -8.63
N VAL A 47 -10.27 7.91 -7.83
CA VAL A 47 -9.11 7.99 -6.94
C VAL A 47 -8.17 6.81 -7.19
N SER A 48 -6.89 6.95 -6.84
CA SER A 48 -5.94 5.86 -6.95
C SER A 48 -6.12 4.82 -5.83
N TRP A 49 -5.82 3.56 -6.10
CA TRP A 49 -5.67 2.54 -5.06
C TRP A 49 -4.64 2.94 -4.02
N ALA A 50 -3.53 3.54 -4.45
CA ALA A 50 -2.52 4.09 -3.57
C ALA A 50 -3.10 5.02 -2.50
N ASP A 51 -3.94 5.98 -2.90
CA ASP A 51 -4.56 6.91 -1.96
C ASP A 51 -5.67 6.28 -1.13
N VAL A 52 -6.50 5.39 -1.72
CA VAL A 52 -7.53 4.66 -0.96
C VAL A 52 -6.92 3.84 0.18
N ILE A 53 -5.84 3.10 -0.09
CA ILE A 53 -5.15 2.29 0.92
C ILE A 53 -4.57 3.19 2.02
N SER A 54 -3.94 4.29 1.63
CA SER A 54 -3.32 5.24 2.57
C SER A 54 -4.34 5.87 3.52
N VAL A 55 -5.46 6.35 2.96
CA VAL A 55 -6.54 6.97 3.74
C VAL A 55 -7.20 5.91 4.63
N ALA A 56 -7.52 4.74 4.11
CA ALA A 56 -8.13 3.68 4.92
C ALA A 56 -7.25 3.25 6.10
N GLY A 57 -5.93 3.23 5.93
CA GLY A 57 -4.99 2.97 7.02
C GLY A 57 -5.04 4.05 8.12
N ALA A 58 -5.03 5.33 7.73
CA ALA A 58 -5.15 6.45 8.66
C ALA A 58 -6.50 6.45 9.41
N GLU A 59 -7.60 6.26 8.69
CA GLU A 59 -8.95 6.16 9.26
C GLU A 59 -9.06 4.97 10.23
N ALA A 60 -8.48 3.82 9.89
CA ALA A 60 -8.49 2.65 10.78
C ALA A 60 -7.76 2.93 12.11
N VAL A 61 -6.63 3.66 12.07
CA VAL A 61 -5.91 4.08 13.28
C VAL A 61 -6.79 4.98 14.15
N GLU A 62 -7.40 6.01 13.56
CA GLU A 62 -8.25 6.96 14.28
C GLU A 62 -9.49 6.28 14.88
N LEU A 63 -10.17 5.43 14.10
CA LEU A 63 -11.33 4.65 14.57
C LEU A 63 -10.99 3.72 15.74
N CYS A 64 -9.75 3.26 15.84
CA CYS A 64 -9.27 2.44 16.95
C CYS A 64 -8.78 3.28 18.16
N GLY A 65 -9.01 4.59 18.17
CA GLY A 65 -8.59 5.49 19.24
C GLY A 65 -7.13 5.96 19.15
N GLY A 66 -6.49 5.75 18.00
CA GLY A 66 -5.17 6.29 17.69
C GLY A 66 -5.21 7.79 17.30
N PRO A 67 -4.06 8.39 16.96
CA PRO A 67 -4.00 9.78 16.53
C PRO A 67 -4.59 9.96 15.13
N THR A 68 -5.11 11.15 14.85
CA THR A 68 -5.43 11.58 13.49
C THR A 68 -4.16 11.67 12.65
N ILE A 69 -4.11 10.96 11.52
CA ILE A 69 -2.98 10.94 10.59
C ILE A 69 -3.36 11.70 9.32
N GLN A 70 -2.67 12.80 9.03
CA GLN A 70 -2.88 13.55 7.78
C GLN A 70 -2.23 12.82 6.61
N VAL A 71 -3.05 12.38 5.65
CA VAL A 71 -2.59 11.69 4.44
C VAL A 71 -2.47 12.70 3.30
N LEU A 72 -1.24 12.89 2.80
CA LEU A 72 -1.03 13.59 1.53
C LEU A 72 -1.62 12.76 0.38
N LEU A 73 -2.37 13.37 -0.53
CA LEU A 73 -3.02 12.72 -1.67
C LEU A 73 -2.32 13.07 -3.00
N GLY A 74 -2.71 12.37 -4.06
CA GLY A 74 -2.19 12.56 -5.42
C GLY A 74 -1.22 11.47 -5.87
N ARG A 75 -1.22 10.31 -5.21
CA ARG A 75 -0.39 9.17 -5.64
C ARG A 75 -0.94 8.55 -6.91
N GLN A 76 -0.03 8.08 -7.76
CA GLN A 76 -0.38 7.37 -8.99
C GLN A 76 -0.34 5.88 -8.76
N ASP A 77 -1.30 5.18 -9.37
CA ASP A 77 -1.31 3.72 -9.33
C ASP A 77 -0.23 3.14 -10.24
N SER A 78 0.41 2.08 -9.78
CA SER A 78 1.21 1.19 -10.60
C SER A 78 0.31 0.47 -11.61
N LEU A 79 0.86 0.20 -12.80
CA LEU A 79 0.19 -0.57 -13.84
C LEU A 79 0.33 -2.09 -13.66
N GLY A 80 1.03 -2.52 -12.61
CA GLY A 80 1.29 -3.93 -12.33
C GLY A 80 1.94 -4.16 -10.97
N PRO A 81 2.33 -5.40 -10.66
CA PRO A 81 2.95 -5.73 -9.39
C PRO A 81 4.35 -5.11 -9.27
N ASP A 82 4.74 -4.72 -8.07
CA ASP A 82 6.12 -4.36 -7.76
C ASP A 82 7.02 -5.62 -7.72
N PRO A 83 8.36 -5.47 -7.84
CA PRO A 83 9.27 -6.61 -7.76
C PRO A 83 9.16 -7.37 -6.44
N GLU A 84 9.30 -8.70 -6.49
CA GLU A 84 9.33 -9.59 -5.33
C GLU A 84 10.58 -9.39 -4.45
N GLY A 85 10.55 -9.92 -3.22
CA GLY A 85 11.69 -9.89 -2.31
C GLY A 85 12.03 -8.50 -1.77
N LYS A 86 11.06 -7.58 -1.76
CA LYS A 86 11.22 -6.21 -1.26
C LYS A 86 10.68 -6.01 0.16
N LEU A 87 9.93 -6.97 0.69
CA LEU A 87 9.42 -7.02 2.06
C LEU A 87 10.38 -7.82 2.96
N PRO A 88 10.53 -7.42 4.24
CA PRO A 88 11.32 -8.19 5.20
C PRO A 88 10.66 -9.55 5.48
N GLU A 89 11.47 -10.59 5.68
CA GLU A 89 10.95 -11.86 6.21
C GLU A 89 10.40 -11.67 7.62
N GLU A 90 9.28 -12.33 7.91
CA GLU A 90 8.60 -12.31 9.21
C GLU A 90 9.43 -12.93 10.35
N SER A 91 10.44 -13.74 10.00
CA SER A 91 11.37 -14.39 10.92
C SER A 91 12.50 -13.48 11.42
N LEU A 92 12.62 -12.26 10.88
CA LEU A 92 13.74 -11.37 11.20
C LEU A 92 13.70 -10.86 12.64
N ASP A 93 14.88 -10.81 13.26
CA ASP A 93 15.07 -10.19 14.56
C ASP A 93 15.01 -8.66 14.48
N ALA A 94 14.99 -8.00 15.64
CA ALA A 94 14.95 -6.53 15.71
C ALA A 94 16.10 -5.87 14.93
N SER A 95 17.30 -6.49 14.94
CA SER A 95 18.46 -5.98 14.19
C SER A 95 18.26 -6.10 12.68
N GLY A 96 17.70 -7.22 12.23
CA GLY A 96 17.34 -7.49 10.84
C GLY A 96 16.26 -6.53 10.33
N LEU A 97 15.22 -6.31 11.12
CA LEU A 97 14.18 -5.31 10.81
C LEU A 97 14.79 -3.91 10.73
N LYS A 98 15.59 -3.48 11.71
CA LYS A 98 16.27 -2.16 11.67
C LYS A 98 17.08 -1.95 10.39
N ARG A 99 17.86 -2.96 9.97
CA ARG A 99 18.62 -2.89 8.71
C ARG A 99 17.72 -2.78 7.48
N ASN A 100 16.54 -3.41 7.48
CA ASN A 100 15.59 -3.28 6.39
C ASN A 100 14.95 -1.89 6.33
N PHE A 101 14.55 -1.32 7.46
CA PHE A 101 14.01 0.04 7.51
C PHE A 101 15.03 1.07 7.04
N GLN A 102 16.32 0.90 7.35
CA GLN A 102 17.39 1.80 6.90
C GLN A 102 17.67 1.79 5.39
N LYS A 103 17.17 0.79 4.65
CA LYS A 103 17.36 0.69 3.19
C LYS A 103 16.27 1.39 2.38
N LYS A 104 15.20 1.86 3.03
CA LYS A 104 14.07 2.54 2.42
C LYS A 104 14.20 4.04 2.62
#